data_AF-A0A5M4B7D1-F1
#
_entry.id   AF-A0A5M4B7D1-F1
#
_cell.length_a   1.000
_cell.length_b   1.000
_cell.length_c   1.000
_cell.angle_alpha   90.00
_cell.angle_beta   90.00
_cell.angle_gamma   90.00
#
_symmetry.space_group_name_H-M   'P 1'
#
loop_
_entity.id
_entity.type
_entity.pdbx_description
1 polymer ?
#
loop_
_entity_poly.entity_id
_entity_poly.type
_entity_poly.pdbx_seq_one_letter_code
_entity_poly.pdbx_strand_id
1 'polypeptide(L)'
;MPSIQSYKDIIYYGIYKISIIIIFFIIFADNFTEKMSIFKDLEPKIVSICNNKADSRDTKMQKICDLLQSEVSHYNWVGFYFANHENKTLHLGAFAGEPTDHTVIPFGKGICGQVAVSNQNFVVPDVKAQDNYIACSITVKSEIVVPLFVNGINIGQIDIDSHTLNPFTKEDELFLEFVNQEVSKLFS
;
A
#
# COMPACT_ATOMS: atom_id res chain seq x y z
N MET A 1 12.51 56.32 1.23
CA MET A 1 12.08 55.49 2.38
C MET A 1 10.76 54.82 1.99
N PRO A 2 10.56 53.50 2.23
CA PRO A 2 9.29 52.85 1.90
C PRO A 2 8.14 53.46 2.71
N SER A 3 6.95 53.55 2.11
CA SER A 3 5.77 54.08 2.79
C SER A 3 5.28 53.13 3.90
N ILE A 4 4.60 53.68 4.90
CA ILE A 4 4.01 52.90 6.02
C ILE A 4 3.08 51.80 5.50
N GLN A 5 2.42 51.99 4.36
CA GLN A 5 1.57 50.99 3.71
C GLN A 5 2.39 49.77 3.24
N SER A 6 3.56 49.99 2.62
CA SER A 6 4.45 48.93 2.16
C SER A 6 4.96 48.04 3.30
N TYR A 7 5.19 48.60 4.49
CA TYR A 7 5.57 47.82 5.67
C TYR A 7 4.42 46.95 6.20
N LYS A 8 3.19 47.45 6.18
CA LYS A 8 2.00 46.67 6.59
C LYS A 8 1.75 45.50 5.65
N ASP A 9 1.93 45.69 4.35
CA ASP A 9 1.73 44.65 3.35
C ASP A 9 2.79 43.53 3.48
N ILE A 10 4.05 43.87 3.76
CA ILE A 10 5.13 42.91 4.01
C ILE A 10 4.87 42.10 5.29
N ILE A 11 4.44 42.75 6.38
CA ILE A 11 4.12 42.07 7.63
C ILE A 11 2.90 41.16 7.44
N TYR A 12 1.86 41.64 6.75
CA TYR A 12 0.67 40.85 6.46
C TYR A 12 0.99 39.61 5.61
N TYR A 13 1.78 39.76 4.55
CA TYR A 13 2.23 38.63 3.72
C TYR A 13 3.12 37.66 4.49
N GLY A 14 3.99 38.16 5.36
CA GLY A 14 4.86 37.34 6.22
C GLY A 14 4.06 36.50 7.21
N ILE A 15 3.10 37.11 7.91
CA ILE A 15 2.21 36.40 8.84
C ILE A 15 1.34 35.39 8.09
N TYR A 16 0.76 35.76 6.94
CA TYR A 16 -0.08 34.85 6.15
C TYR A 16 0.72 33.64 5.63
N LYS A 17 1.96 33.85 5.18
CA LYS A 17 2.86 32.78 4.74
C LYS A 17 3.27 31.87 5.89
N ILE A 18 3.54 32.41 7.08
CA ILE A 18 3.82 31.63 8.30
C ILE A 18 2.59 30.81 8.71
N SER A 19 1.39 31.42 8.71
CA SER A 19 0.14 30.72 9.02
C SER A 19 -0.17 29.59 8.04
N ILE A 20 0.05 29.80 6.74
CA ILE A 20 -0.10 28.73 5.73
C ILE A 20 0.88 27.59 5.98
N ILE A 21 2.15 27.90 6.24
CA ILE A 21 3.17 26.87 6.53
C ILE A 21 2.77 26.07 7.78
N ILE A 22 2.35 26.74 8.85
CA ILE A 22 1.90 26.08 10.09
C ILE A 22 0.67 25.19 9.82
N ILE A 23 -0.31 25.65 9.05
CA ILE A 23 -1.50 24.86 8.69
C ILE A 23 -1.10 23.62 7.87
N PHE A 24 -0.21 23.76 6.88
CA PHE A 24 0.30 22.62 6.11
C PHE A 24 1.05 21.62 7.00
N PHE A 25 1.88 22.10 7.93
CA PHE A 25 2.57 21.23 8.89
C PHE A 25 1.61 20.51 9.82
N ILE A 26 0.55 21.18 10.31
CA ILE A 26 -0.47 20.57 11.17
C ILE A 26 -1.24 19.51 10.39
N ILE A 27 -1.76 19.81 9.20
CA ILE A 27 -2.50 18.84 8.37
C ILE A 27 -1.61 17.63 8.02
N PHE A 28 -0.35 17.87 7.67
CA PHE A 28 0.60 16.79 7.39
C PHE A 28 0.86 15.92 8.62
N ALA A 29 1.08 16.54 9.79
CA ALA A 29 1.29 15.84 11.05
C ALA A 29 0.04 15.07 11.51
N ASP A 30 -1.15 15.62 11.30
CA ASP A 30 -2.43 14.98 11.63
C ASP A 30 -2.66 13.75 10.75
N ASN A 31 -2.51 13.87 9.42
CA ASN A 31 -2.62 12.73 8.50
C ASN A 31 -1.58 11.64 8.79
N PHE A 32 -0.34 12.04 9.11
CA PHE A 32 0.71 11.11 9.52
C PHE A 32 0.34 10.37 10.82
N THR A 33 -0.18 11.10 11.81
CA THR A 33 -0.57 10.54 13.11
C THR A 33 -1.77 9.60 12.98
N GLU A 34 -2.74 9.95 12.12
CA GLU A 34 -3.93 9.14 11.86
C GLU A 34 -3.56 7.79 11.22
N LYS A 35 -2.75 7.80 10.15
CA LYS A 35 -2.24 6.57 9.52
C LYS A 35 -1.45 5.70 10.49
N MET A 36 -0.56 6.31 11.27
CA MET A 36 0.21 5.60 12.28
C MET A 36 -0.69 4.99 13.36
N SER A 37 -1.80 5.65 13.71
CA SER A 37 -2.77 5.14 14.67
C SER A 37 -3.50 3.91 14.13
N ILE A 38 -4.03 3.99 12.90
CA ILE A 38 -4.77 2.85 12.32
C ILE A 38 -3.89 1.62 12.15
N PHE A 39 -2.66 1.75 11.64
CA PHE A 39 -1.79 0.58 11.44
C PHE A 39 -1.44 -0.10 12.76
N LYS A 40 -1.14 0.67 13.81
CA LYS A 40 -0.92 0.14 15.16
C LYS A 40 -2.12 -0.60 15.72
N ASP A 41 -3.33 -0.16 15.40
CA ASP A 41 -4.57 -0.84 15.83
C ASP A 41 -4.84 -2.13 15.03
N LEU A 42 -4.33 -2.23 13.79
CA LEU A 42 -4.50 -3.40 12.93
C LEU A 42 -3.45 -4.48 13.18
N GLU A 43 -2.20 -4.15 13.51
CA GLU A 43 -1.13 -5.10 13.82
C GLU A 43 -1.57 -6.24 14.76
N PRO A 44 -2.16 -5.97 15.96
CA PRO A 44 -2.59 -7.05 16.86
C PRO A 44 -3.75 -7.88 16.29
N LYS A 45 -4.63 -7.30 15.44
CA LYS A 45 -5.71 -8.03 14.77
C LYS A 45 -5.12 -9.02 13.76
N ILE A 46 -4.14 -8.61 12.96
CA ILE A 46 -3.42 -9.46 12.00
C ILE A 46 -2.74 -10.62 12.71
N VAL A 47 -2.00 -10.33 13.80
CA VAL A 47 -1.33 -11.36 14.61
C VAL A 47 -2.35 -12.37 15.18
N SER A 48 -3.52 -11.89 15.63
CA SER A 48 -4.60 -12.74 16.11
C SER A 48 -5.15 -13.66 15.00
N ILE A 49 -5.38 -13.13 13.80
CA ILE A 49 -5.81 -13.92 12.64
C ILE A 49 -4.78 -14.99 12.29
N CYS A 50 -3.49 -14.62 12.19
CA CYS A 50 -2.41 -15.56 11.86
C CYS A 50 -2.30 -16.69 12.89
N ASN A 51 -2.47 -16.38 14.18
CA ASN A 51 -2.33 -17.35 15.27
C ASN A 51 -3.57 -18.21 15.53
N ASN A 52 -4.72 -17.91 14.89
CA ASN A 52 -5.92 -18.70 15.08
C ASN A 52 -5.74 -20.15 14.56
N LYS A 53 -5.73 -21.13 15.45
CA LYS A 53 -5.51 -22.54 15.07
C LYS A 53 -6.71 -23.21 14.40
N ALA A 54 -7.90 -22.62 14.52
CA ALA A 54 -9.12 -23.20 13.94
C ALA A 54 -9.24 -22.91 12.43
N ASP A 55 -8.64 -21.81 11.96
CA ASP A 55 -8.73 -21.39 10.56
C ASP A 55 -7.64 -22.05 9.71
N SER A 56 -8.01 -22.42 8.48
CA SER A 56 -7.03 -22.79 7.45
C SER A 56 -6.17 -21.58 7.06
N ARG A 57 -5.02 -21.83 6.41
CA ARG A 57 -4.16 -20.75 5.89
C ARG A 57 -4.94 -19.82 4.95
N ASP A 58 -5.68 -20.38 4.00
CA ASP A 58 -6.41 -19.60 3.01
C ASP A 58 -7.51 -18.75 3.68
N THR A 59 -8.19 -19.31 4.68
CA THR A 59 -9.17 -18.58 5.51
C THR A 59 -8.53 -17.40 6.25
N LYS A 60 -7.32 -17.56 6.79
CA LYS A 60 -6.61 -16.47 7.47
C LYS A 60 -6.23 -15.36 6.49
N MET A 61 -5.70 -15.72 5.34
CA MET A 61 -5.30 -14.75 4.32
C MET A 61 -6.49 -13.98 3.79
N GLN A 62 -7.64 -14.65 3.58
CA GLN A 62 -8.89 -13.97 3.21
C GLN A 62 -9.32 -12.97 4.27
N LYS A 63 -9.31 -13.35 5.56
CA LYS A 63 -9.64 -12.43 6.67
C LYS A 63 -8.70 -11.23 6.73
N ILE A 64 -7.42 -11.39 6.38
CA ILE A 64 -6.47 -10.28 6.30
C ILE A 64 -6.84 -9.35 5.15
N CYS A 65 -7.11 -9.87 3.94
CA CYS A 65 -7.56 -9.05 2.81
C CYS A 65 -8.82 -8.25 3.15
N ASP A 66 -9.82 -8.93 3.72
CA ASP A 66 -11.09 -8.30 4.11
C ASP A 66 -10.87 -7.20 5.16
N LEU A 67 -10.07 -7.48 6.21
CA LEU A 67 -9.76 -6.51 7.27
C LEU A 67 -9.05 -5.27 6.72
N LEU A 68 -8.02 -5.47 5.89
CA LEU A 68 -7.24 -4.36 5.34
C LEU A 68 -8.10 -3.48 4.44
N GLN A 69 -8.90 -4.10 3.57
CA GLN A 69 -9.78 -3.38 2.65
C GLN A 69 -10.91 -2.63 3.39
N SER A 70 -11.44 -3.20 4.47
CA SER A 70 -12.54 -2.57 5.22
C SER A 70 -12.08 -1.42 6.13
N GLU A 71 -10.86 -1.50 6.66
CA GLU A 71 -10.39 -0.56 7.69
C GLU A 71 -9.55 0.58 7.08
N VAL A 72 -8.77 0.32 6.03
CA VAL A 72 -7.88 1.32 5.43
C VAL A 72 -8.57 1.98 4.24
N SER A 73 -9.04 3.21 4.44
CA SER A 73 -9.94 3.91 3.49
C SER A 73 -9.39 4.08 2.06
N HIS A 74 -8.07 4.15 1.90
CA HIS A 74 -7.43 4.25 0.58
C HIS A 74 -7.07 2.89 -0.05
N TYR A 75 -7.37 1.76 0.59
CA TYR A 75 -7.17 0.41 0.04
C TYR A 75 -8.47 -0.05 -0.63
N ASN A 76 -8.54 0.07 -1.96
CA ASN A 76 -9.75 -0.28 -2.71
C ASN A 76 -9.75 -1.73 -3.20
N TRP A 77 -8.57 -2.29 -3.46
CA TRP A 77 -8.35 -3.70 -3.70
C TRP A 77 -7.16 -4.17 -2.89
N VAL A 78 -7.25 -5.36 -2.30
CA VAL A 78 -6.19 -5.98 -1.50
C VAL A 78 -6.10 -7.44 -1.91
N GLY A 79 -4.92 -7.94 -2.26
CA GLY A 79 -4.78 -9.35 -2.59
C GLY A 79 -3.38 -9.89 -2.46
N PHE A 80 -3.29 -11.22 -2.43
CA PHE A 80 -2.03 -11.95 -2.45
C PHE A 80 -1.85 -12.65 -3.78
N TYR A 81 -0.65 -12.55 -4.34
CA TYR A 81 -0.20 -13.34 -5.47
C TYR A 81 0.92 -14.28 -5.06
N PHE A 82 0.92 -15.51 -5.56
CA PHE A 82 1.93 -16.52 -5.25
C PHE A 82 2.79 -16.88 -6.45
N ALA A 83 4.09 -16.98 -6.23
CA ALA A 83 5.08 -17.26 -7.25
C ALA A 83 5.12 -18.74 -7.63
N ASN A 84 4.97 -19.02 -8.92
CA ASN A 84 5.43 -20.24 -9.57
C ASN A 84 6.74 -19.93 -10.31
N HIS A 85 7.86 -20.28 -9.69
CA HIS A 85 9.20 -20.00 -10.24
C HIS A 85 9.55 -20.84 -11.48
N GLU A 86 8.96 -22.03 -11.61
CA GLU A 86 9.20 -22.90 -12.78
C GLU A 86 8.63 -22.26 -14.05
N ASN A 87 7.38 -21.80 -13.97
CA ASN A 87 6.68 -21.16 -15.09
C ASN A 87 6.90 -19.64 -15.16
N LYS A 88 7.57 -19.05 -14.16
CA LYS A 88 7.77 -17.61 -14.00
C LYS A 88 6.45 -16.83 -14.05
N THR A 89 5.48 -17.29 -13.26
CA THR A 89 4.14 -16.70 -13.14
C THR A 89 3.76 -16.45 -11.70
N LEU A 90 2.96 -15.43 -11.47
CA LEU A 90 2.23 -15.17 -10.24
C LEU A 90 0.80 -15.68 -10.39
N HIS A 91 0.24 -16.22 -9.31
CA HIS A 91 -1.13 -16.75 -9.26
C HIS A 91 -1.92 -16.09 -8.14
N LEU A 92 -3.11 -15.58 -8.45
CA LEU A 92 -3.97 -14.93 -7.47
C LEU A 92 -4.41 -15.93 -6.38
N GLY A 93 -4.23 -15.53 -5.13
CA GLY A 93 -4.73 -16.20 -3.94
C GLY A 93 -5.94 -15.48 -3.35
N ALA A 94 -5.91 -15.25 -2.04
CA ALA A 94 -6.94 -14.47 -1.35
C ALA A 94 -6.94 -13.00 -1.80
N PHE A 95 -8.13 -12.41 -1.94
CA PHE A 95 -8.28 -10.99 -2.26
C PHE A 95 -9.61 -10.42 -1.75
N ALA A 96 -9.68 -9.11 -1.59
CA ALA A 96 -10.86 -8.33 -1.27
C ALA A 96 -10.94 -7.10 -2.19
N GLY A 97 -12.11 -6.86 -2.78
CA GLY A 97 -12.32 -5.84 -3.80
C GLY A 97 -13.03 -6.41 -5.03
N GLU A 98 -13.08 -5.61 -6.09
CA GLU A 98 -13.70 -6.04 -7.35
C GLU A 98 -12.95 -7.24 -7.97
N PRO A 99 -13.65 -8.17 -8.66
CA PRO A 99 -13.01 -9.24 -9.41
C PRO A 99 -12.02 -8.70 -10.45
N THR A 100 -10.94 -9.45 -10.69
CA THR A 100 -9.90 -9.09 -11.66
C THR A 100 -9.63 -10.22 -12.66
N ASP A 101 -9.37 -9.86 -13.91
CA ASP A 101 -8.95 -10.81 -14.95
C ASP A 101 -7.49 -11.27 -14.76
N HIS A 102 -6.72 -10.60 -13.91
CA HIS A 102 -5.29 -10.82 -13.70
C HIS A 102 -4.98 -11.99 -12.76
N THR A 103 -5.75 -13.07 -12.85
CA THR A 103 -5.58 -14.26 -12.01
C THR A 103 -4.22 -14.96 -12.17
N VAL A 104 -3.55 -14.75 -13.31
CA VAL A 104 -2.18 -15.20 -13.59
C VAL A 104 -1.39 -14.06 -14.24
N ILE A 105 -0.23 -13.70 -13.66
CA ILE A 105 0.61 -12.60 -14.14
C ILE A 105 2.02 -13.11 -14.44
N PRO A 106 2.55 -12.99 -15.67
CA PRO A 106 3.94 -13.36 -15.94
C PRO A 106 4.93 -12.45 -15.20
N PHE A 107 6.06 -13.02 -14.78
CA PHE A 107 7.16 -12.23 -14.21
C PHE A 107 7.64 -11.17 -15.23
N GLY A 108 7.97 -9.98 -14.73
CA GLY A 108 8.36 -8.80 -15.50
C GLY A 108 7.20 -8.05 -16.18
N LYS A 109 5.96 -8.54 -16.11
CA LYS A 109 4.78 -7.93 -16.72
C LYS A 109 3.95 -7.17 -15.69
N GLY A 110 3.63 -5.91 -15.96
CA GLY A 110 2.93 -5.05 -15.00
C GLY A 110 3.79 -4.72 -13.79
N ILE A 111 3.18 -4.07 -12.79
CA ILE A 111 3.85 -3.66 -11.55
C ILE A 111 4.12 -4.91 -10.70
N CYS A 112 3.09 -5.74 -10.48
CA CYS A 112 3.21 -7.05 -9.84
C CYS A 112 4.33 -7.93 -10.43
N GLY A 113 4.39 -8.10 -11.76
CA GLY A 113 5.44 -8.92 -12.37
C GLY A 113 6.84 -8.31 -12.23
N GLN A 114 6.98 -6.98 -12.22
CA GLN A 114 8.27 -6.33 -11.97
C GLN A 114 8.77 -6.62 -10.55
N VAL A 115 7.90 -6.59 -9.55
CA VAL A 115 8.26 -6.96 -8.16
C VAL A 115 8.70 -8.41 -8.06
N ALA A 116 8.03 -9.33 -8.75
CA ALA A 116 8.44 -10.73 -8.78
C ALA A 116 9.85 -10.96 -9.35
N VAL A 117 10.36 -10.03 -10.18
CA VAL A 117 11.73 -10.08 -10.72
C VAL A 117 12.71 -9.32 -9.83
N SER A 118 12.34 -8.12 -9.39
CA SER A 118 13.23 -7.23 -8.65
C SER A 118 13.42 -7.64 -7.20
N ASN A 119 12.43 -8.35 -6.61
CA ASN A 119 12.36 -8.65 -5.19
C ASN A 119 12.38 -7.39 -4.31
N GLN A 120 11.94 -6.24 -4.83
CA GLN A 120 11.87 -4.97 -4.13
C GLN A 120 10.42 -4.47 -4.09
N ASN A 121 10.07 -3.78 -3.00
CA ASN A 121 8.80 -3.07 -2.90
C ASN A 121 8.67 -2.09 -4.06
N PHE A 122 7.44 -1.91 -4.56
CA PHE A 122 7.17 -0.93 -5.60
C PHE A 122 5.94 -0.12 -5.25
N VAL A 123 6.14 1.16 -4.98
CA VAL A 123 5.08 2.15 -4.76
C VAL A 123 4.91 2.98 -6.02
N VAL A 124 3.72 2.93 -6.61
CA VAL A 124 3.38 3.63 -7.84
C VAL A 124 2.37 4.73 -7.53
N PRO A 125 2.78 6.01 -7.51
CA PRO A 125 1.91 7.13 -7.13
C PRO A 125 0.86 7.45 -8.21
N ASP A 126 1.16 7.14 -9.47
CA ASP A 126 0.25 7.25 -10.61
C ASP A 126 0.52 6.11 -11.59
N VAL A 127 -0.39 5.15 -11.70
CA VAL A 127 -0.25 4.00 -12.60
C VAL A 127 -0.25 4.40 -14.07
N LYS A 128 -0.89 5.53 -14.44
CA LYS A 128 -0.90 6.02 -15.82
C LYS A 128 0.45 6.56 -16.27
N ALA A 129 1.31 6.93 -15.33
CA ALA A 129 2.67 7.39 -15.61
C ALA A 129 3.66 6.22 -15.81
N GLN A 130 3.22 4.96 -15.68
CA GLN A 130 4.08 3.79 -15.83
C GLN A 130 4.00 3.22 -17.26
N ASP A 131 5.14 3.21 -17.96
CA ASP A 131 5.25 2.72 -19.35
C ASP A 131 4.95 1.22 -19.50
N ASN A 132 5.11 0.44 -18.43
CA ASN A 132 4.88 -1.00 -18.39
C ASN A 132 3.59 -1.38 -17.64
N TYR A 133 2.65 -0.44 -17.49
CA TYR A 133 1.38 -0.72 -16.81
C TYR A 133 0.49 -1.62 -17.68
N ILE A 134 0.05 -2.73 -17.10
CA ILE A 134 -1.03 -3.54 -17.64
C ILE A 134 -2.27 -3.10 -16.89
N ALA A 135 -3.13 -2.32 -17.54
CA ALA A 135 -4.31 -1.79 -16.88
C ALA A 135 -5.30 -2.91 -16.53
N CYS A 136 -5.46 -3.17 -15.23
CA CYS A 136 -6.45 -4.11 -14.71
C CYS A 136 -7.83 -3.48 -14.62
N SER A 137 -7.90 -2.19 -14.31
CA SER A 137 -9.14 -1.42 -14.24
C SER A 137 -8.88 0.05 -14.52
N ILE A 138 -9.86 0.74 -15.11
CA ILE A 138 -9.83 2.18 -15.34
C ILE A 138 -9.94 3.01 -14.04
N THR A 139 -10.36 2.39 -12.93
CA THR A 139 -10.56 3.08 -11.64
C THR A 139 -9.29 3.16 -10.81
N VAL A 140 -8.34 2.25 -11.03
CA VAL A 140 -7.06 2.23 -10.33
C VAL A 140 -6.21 3.43 -10.74
N LYS A 141 -5.69 4.14 -9.75
CA LYS A 141 -4.87 5.34 -9.93
C LYS A 141 -3.48 5.20 -9.32
N SER A 142 -3.33 4.40 -8.29
CA SER A 142 -2.03 4.09 -7.66
C SER A 142 -2.03 2.64 -7.19
N GLU A 143 -0.83 2.07 -7.04
CA GLU A 143 -0.63 0.68 -6.64
C GLU A 143 0.59 0.60 -5.70
N ILE A 144 0.53 -0.26 -4.68
CA ILE A 144 1.70 -0.64 -3.88
C ILE A 144 1.79 -2.17 -3.82
N VAL A 145 2.96 -2.69 -4.18
CA VAL A 145 3.24 -4.13 -4.15
C VAL A 145 4.43 -4.40 -3.25
N VAL A 146 4.26 -5.30 -2.29
CA VAL A 146 5.30 -5.71 -1.34
C VAL A 146 5.53 -7.23 -1.43
N PRO A 147 6.76 -7.68 -1.77
CA PRO A 147 7.09 -9.10 -1.87
C PRO A 147 7.03 -9.83 -0.51
N LEU A 148 6.59 -11.08 -0.56
CA LEU A 148 6.46 -12.01 0.55
C LEU A 148 7.59 -13.04 0.49
N PHE A 149 8.44 -13.06 1.52
CA PHE A 149 9.59 -13.96 1.58
C PHE A 149 9.43 -15.06 2.62
N VAL A 150 9.89 -16.26 2.27
CA VAL A 150 10.13 -17.38 3.21
C VAL A 150 11.52 -17.92 2.95
N ASN A 151 12.35 -18.01 3.99
CA ASN A 151 13.74 -18.49 3.89
C ASN A 151 14.58 -17.77 2.80
N GLY A 152 14.36 -16.46 2.62
CA GLY A 152 15.05 -15.65 1.60
C GLY A 152 14.55 -15.85 0.18
N ILE A 153 13.53 -16.67 -0.05
CA ILE A 153 12.90 -16.90 -1.35
C ILE A 153 11.60 -16.09 -1.41
N ASN A 154 11.43 -15.28 -2.46
CA ASN A 154 10.16 -14.63 -2.75
C ASN A 154 9.13 -15.71 -3.14
N ILE A 155 8.14 -15.96 -2.29
CA ILE A 155 7.07 -16.94 -2.55
C ILE A 155 5.79 -16.29 -3.07
N GLY A 156 5.74 -14.96 -3.15
CA GLY A 156 4.56 -14.22 -3.50
C GLY A 156 4.66 -12.74 -3.15
N GLN A 157 3.54 -12.05 -3.06
CA GLN A 157 3.47 -10.64 -2.73
C GLN A 157 2.07 -10.27 -2.26
N ILE A 158 1.97 -9.20 -1.49
CA ILE A 158 0.73 -8.47 -1.26
C ILE A 158 0.67 -7.31 -2.24
N ASP A 159 -0.49 -7.10 -2.83
CA ASP A 159 -0.79 -6.09 -3.84
C ASP A 159 -2.01 -5.27 -3.41
N ILE A 160 -1.89 -3.95 -3.44
CA ILE A 160 -2.93 -3.02 -3.02
C ILE A 160 -3.15 -1.97 -4.11
N ASP A 161 -4.38 -1.88 -4.61
CA ASP A 161 -4.80 -0.80 -5.50
C ASP A 161 -5.56 0.30 -4.76
N SER A 162 -5.40 1.53 -5.24
CA SER A 162 -6.22 2.66 -4.82
C SER A 162 -6.83 3.42 -5.99
N HIS A 163 -8.05 3.92 -5.77
CA HIS A 163 -8.74 4.87 -6.63
C HIS A 163 -8.27 6.32 -6.41
N THR A 164 -7.35 6.53 -5.47
CA THR A 164 -6.73 7.82 -5.14
C THR A 164 -5.34 7.91 -5.76
N LEU A 165 -4.91 9.10 -6.19
CA LEU A 165 -3.54 9.34 -6.66
C LEU A 165 -2.61 9.53 -5.47
N ASN A 166 -1.45 8.88 -5.52
CA ASN A 166 -0.38 8.97 -4.52
C ASN A 166 -0.84 8.89 -3.04
N PRO A 167 -1.69 7.92 -2.64
CA PRO A 167 -2.15 7.82 -1.26
C PRO A 167 -1.15 7.08 -0.38
N PHE A 168 -0.30 6.23 -0.95
CA PHE A 168 0.61 5.36 -0.20
C PHE A 168 1.82 6.15 0.31
N THR A 169 2.10 6.02 1.60
CA THR A 169 3.24 6.64 2.27
C THR A 169 4.23 5.59 2.75
N LYS A 170 5.34 6.01 3.39
CA LYS A 170 6.33 5.06 3.91
C LYS A 170 5.72 4.16 5.01
N GLU A 171 4.72 4.67 5.72
CA GLU A 171 4.00 3.94 6.77
C GLU A 171 3.20 2.78 6.18
N ASP A 172 2.57 2.95 5.01
CA ASP A 172 1.90 1.87 4.29
C ASP A 172 2.89 0.77 3.93
N GLU A 173 4.04 1.14 3.36
CA GLU A 173 5.07 0.20 2.95
C GLU A 173 5.60 -0.62 4.14
N LEU A 174 5.94 0.05 5.26
CA LEU A 174 6.41 -0.62 6.48
C LEU A 174 5.33 -1.51 7.11
N PHE A 175 4.07 -1.08 7.08
CA PHE A 175 2.96 -1.87 7.59
C PHE A 175 2.70 -3.12 6.75
N LEU A 176 2.76 -3.01 5.42
CA LEU A 176 2.61 -4.15 4.51
C LEU A 176 3.81 -5.11 4.59
N GLU A 177 5.02 -4.62 4.85
CA GLU A 177 6.17 -5.46 5.20
C GLU A 177 5.88 -6.27 6.48
N PHE A 178 5.34 -5.64 7.53
CA PHE A 178 4.91 -6.33 8.74
C PHE A 178 3.83 -7.39 8.45
N VAL A 179 2.81 -7.06 7.66
CA VAL A 179 1.77 -8.02 7.24
C VAL A 179 2.40 -9.24 6.59
N ASN A 180 3.31 -9.04 5.63
CA ASN A 180 4.02 -10.14 4.97
C ASN A 180 4.91 -10.94 5.94
N GLN A 181 5.53 -10.29 6.91
CA GLN A 181 6.28 -11.00 7.96
C GLN A 181 5.38 -11.93 8.77
N GLU A 182 4.18 -11.49 9.18
CA GLU A 182 3.23 -12.35 9.89
C GLU A 182 2.65 -13.45 8.99
N VAL A 183 2.34 -13.14 7.74
CA VAL A 183 1.83 -14.12 6.76
C VAL A 183 2.89 -15.16 6.42
N SER A 184 4.18 -14.80 6.35
CA SER A 184 5.27 -15.73 6.04
C SER A 184 5.34 -16.91 7.02
N LYS A 185 4.97 -16.68 8.28
CA LYS A 185 4.94 -17.71 9.35
C LYS A 185 3.88 -18.79 9.09
N LEU A 186 2.94 -18.56 8.18
CA LEU A 186 1.93 -19.55 7.77
C LEU A 186 2.48 -20.56 6.76
N PHE A 187 3.71 -20.37 6.29
CA PHE A 187 4.40 -21.20 5.28
C PHE A 187 5.66 -21.87 5.82
N SER A 188 5.98 -21.64 7.10
CA SER A 188 7.09 -22.25 7.83
C SER A 188 6.69 -23.49 8.62
#